data_AF-A0A5S4YIR0-F1
#
_entry.id   AF-A0A5S4YIR0-F1
#
_cell.length_a   1.000
_cell.length_b   1.000
_cell.length_c   1.000
_cell.angle_alpha   90.00
_cell.angle_beta   90.00
_cell.angle_gamma   90.00
#
_symmetry.space_group_name_H-M   'P 1'
#
loop_
_entity.id
_entity.type
_entity.pdbx_description
1 polymer ?
#
loop_
_entity_poly.entity_id
_entity_poly.type
_entity_poly.pdbx_seq_one_letter_code
_entity_poly.pdbx_strand_id
1 'polypeptide(L)'
;MPISISMMILSSQLVVTVADNVPKFDIARSCKLDVAATAGLTVDQSLKSCINDEQKARQQLGALWSKMSAPQKASCTAQEAVGGTPSYVSLLTCLQMDQWARKP
;
A
#
# COMPACT_ATOMS: atom_id res chain seq x y z
N MET A 1 48.06 17.45 15.15
CA MET A 1 47.19 16.40 14.57
C MET A 1 45.88 16.37 15.34
N PRO A 2 44.72 16.75 14.78
CA PRO A 2 43.44 16.42 15.38
C PRO A 2 42.80 15.21 14.69
N ILE A 3 42.05 14.47 15.50
CA ILE A 3 41.59 13.10 15.29
C ILE A 3 40.34 13.10 14.39
N SER A 4 40.41 12.39 13.26
CA SER A 4 39.25 12.16 12.38
C SER A 4 38.30 11.15 13.03
N ILE A 5 37.10 11.58 13.40
CA ILE A 5 36.04 10.69 13.90
C ILE A 5 35.25 10.18 12.68
N SER A 6 35.54 8.95 12.25
CA SER A 6 34.76 8.26 11.22
C SER A 6 33.42 7.81 11.81
N MET A 7 32.34 8.53 11.50
CA MET A 7 30.97 8.06 11.74
C MET A 7 30.65 6.94 10.73
N MET A 8 30.78 5.68 11.15
CA MET A 8 30.21 4.56 10.41
C MET A 8 28.70 4.55 10.66
N ILE A 9 27.92 5.03 9.68
CA ILE A 9 26.47 4.87 9.69
C ILE A 9 26.19 3.41 9.34
N LEU A 10 25.91 2.60 10.36
CA LEU A 10 25.46 1.23 10.19
C LEU A 10 24.01 1.26 9.67
N SER A 11 23.84 1.30 8.36
CA SER A 11 22.53 1.22 7.73
C SER A 11 21.98 -0.20 7.88
N SER A 12 21.18 -0.42 8.93
CA SER A 12 20.38 -1.63 9.07
C SER A 12 19.39 -1.71 7.91
N GLN A 13 19.67 -2.59 6.96
CA GLN A 13 18.76 -2.89 5.86
C GLN A 13 17.60 -3.70 6.46
N LEU A 14 16.45 -3.06 6.67
CA LEU A 14 15.22 -3.74 7.03
C LEU A 14 14.83 -4.65 5.85
N VAL A 15 15.15 -5.95 5.97
CA VAL A 15 14.69 -6.96 5.02
C VAL A 15 13.20 -7.15 5.25
N VAL A 16 12.38 -6.40 4.53
CA VAL A 16 10.93 -6.61 4.50
C VAL A 16 10.65 -7.80 3.60
N THR A 17 10.32 -8.95 4.20
CA THR A 17 9.83 -10.11 3.46
C THR A 17 8.45 -9.79 2.91
N VAL A 18 8.36 -9.55 1.60
CA VAL A 18 7.06 -9.40 0.94
C VAL A 18 6.62 -10.75 0.40
N ALA A 19 5.38 -11.12 0.70
CA ALA A 19 4.81 -12.34 0.15
C ALA A 19 4.71 -12.28 -1.37
N ASP A 20 4.89 -13.43 -2.03
CA ASP A 20 4.64 -13.56 -3.47
C ASP A 20 3.19 -13.31 -3.86
N ASN A 21 2.29 -13.33 -2.87
CA ASN A 21 0.87 -13.05 -3.03
C ASN A 21 0.51 -11.63 -2.60
N VAL A 22 -0.54 -11.09 -3.22
CA VAL A 22 -1.15 -9.82 -2.79
C VAL A 22 -1.54 -9.93 -1.31
N PRO A 23 -1.20 -8.92 -0.47
CA PRO A 23 -1.54 -8.94 0.96
C PRO A 23 -3.06 -9.04 1.17
N LYS A 24 -3.47 -9.57 2.33
CA LYS A 24 -4.88 -9.70 2.69
C LYS A 24 -5.29 -8.54 3.60
N PHE A 25 -6.04 -7.58 3.06
CA PHE A 25 -6.60 -6.46 3.81
C PHE A 25 -8.03 -6.76 4.24
N ASP A 26 -8.40 -6.30 5.45
CA ASP A 26 -9.78 -6.35 5.94
C ASP A 26 -10.54 -5.12 5.42
N ILE A 27 -10.96 -5.19 4.16
CA ILE A 27 -11.65 -4.08 3.48
C ILE A 27 -13.02 -3.76 4.11
N ALA A 28 -13.65 -4.75 4.76
CA ALA A 28 -14.92 -4.53 5.44
C ALA A 28 -14.72 -3.62 6.66
N ARG A 29 -13.60 -3.78 7.37
CA ARG A 29 -13.20 -2.87 8.45
C ARG A 29 -12.78 -1.51 7.90
N SER A 30 -11.89 -1.45 6.91
CA SER A 30 -11.42 -0.18 6.33
C SER A 30 -12.60 0.65 5.80
N CYS A 31 -13.49 0.07 4.99
CA CYS A 31 -14.64 0.79 4.45
C CYS A 31 -15.63 1.26 5.52
N LYS A 32 -15.82 0.51 6.61
CA LYS A 32 -16.68 0.97 7.72
C LYS A 32 -16.09 2.20 8.40
N LEU A 33 -14.76 2.25 8.56
CA LEU A 33 -14.07 3.39 9.14
C LEU A 33 -14.13 4.62 8.22
N ASP A 34 -13.95 4.43 6.91
CA ASP A 34 -14.03 5.51 5.93
C ASP A 34 -15.45 6.09 5.82
N VAL A 35 -16.48 5.23 5.86
CA VAL A 35 -17.87 5.68 5.85
C VAL A 35 -18.22 6.42 7.15
N ALA A 36 -17.73 5.96 8.31
CA ALA A 36 -17.90 6.69 9.56
C ALA A 36 -17.27 8.09 9.54
N ALA A 37 -16.24 8.29 8.71
CA ALA A 37 -15.59 9.58 8.52
C ALA A 37 -16.29 10.50 7.48
N THR A 38 -17.27 10.00 6.70
CA THR A 38 -17.95 10.79 5.66
C THR A 38 -19.31 11.31 6.12
N ALA A 39 -19.40 12.61 6.40
CA ALA A 39 -20.66 13.30 6.63
C ALA A 39 -21.37 13.59 5.29
N GLY A 40 -22.64 13.18 5.13
CA GLY A 40 -23.53 13.70 4.07
C GLY A 40 -23.90 12.77 2.91
N LEU A 41 -23.46 11.50 2.90
CA LEU A 41 -23.97 10.47 1.97
C LEU A 41 -24.84 9.45 2.73
N THR A 42 -25.73 8.75 2.02
CA THR A 42 -26.39 7.58 2.61
C THR A 42 -25.33 6.52 2.90
N VAL A 43 -25.17 6.18 4.18
CA VAL A 43 -24.13 5.29 4.71
C VAL A 43 -24.02 3.99 3.91
N ASP A 44 -25.17 3.42 3.52
CA ASP A 44 -25.22 2.17 2.75
C ASP A 44 -24.63 2.29 1.34
N GLN A 45 -24.88 3.41 0.65
CA GLN A 45 -24.36 3.63 -0.70
C GLN A 45 -22.85 3.85 -0.67
N SER A 46 -22.34 4.62 0.28
CA SER A 46 -20.90 4.83 0.47
C SER A 46 -20.17 3.53 0.81
N LEU A 47 -20.74 2.71 1.68
CA LEU A 47 -20.15 1.42 2.07
C LEU A 47 -20.08 0.47 0.88
N LYS A 48 -21.15 0.38 0.10
CA LYS A 48 -21.20 -0.48 -1.10
C LYS A 48 -20.19 -0.02 -2.16
N SER A 49 -20.09 1.28 -2.40
CA SER A 49 -19.10 1.84 -3.33
C SER A 49 -17.68 1.53 -2.89
N CYS A 50 -17.34 1.77 -1.61
CA CYS A 50 -16.01 1.45 -1.09
C CYS A 50 -15.65 -0.03 -1.26
N ILE A 51 -16.55 -0.95 -0.87
CA ILE A 51 -16.31 -2.39 -1.02
C ILE A 51 -16.08 -2.77 -2.48
N ASN A 52 -16.85 -2.19 -3.40
CA ASN A 52 -16.71 -2.47 -4.83
C ASN A 52 -15.36 -1.98 -5.38
N ASP A 53 -14.95 -0.77 -5.02
CA ASP A 53 -13.68 -0.19 -5.45
C ASP A 53 -12.48 -1.00 -4.92
N GLU A 54 -12.53 -1.40 -3.65
CA GLU A 54 -11.54 -2.26 -3.00
C GLU A 54 -11.45 -3.65 -3.67
N GLN A 55 -12.58 -4.27 -4.00
CA GLN A 55 -12.60 -5.56 -4.70
C GLN A 55 -12.03 -5.45 -6.11
N LYS A 56 -12.39 -4.41 -6.85
CA LYS A 56 -11.88 -4.15 -8.19
C LYS A 56 -10.37 -3.90 -8.15
N ALA A 57 -9.89 -3.12 -7.19
CA ALA A 57 -8.47 -2.86 -7.02
C ALA A 57 -7.69 -4.15 -6.69
N ARG A 58 -8.23 -5.00 -5.81
CA ARG A 58 -7.64 -6.32 -5.50
C ARG A 58 -7.53 -7.22 -6.73
N GLN A 59 -8.54 -7.23 -7.59
CA GLN A 59 -8.51 -8.00 -8.84
C GLN A 59 -7.39 -7.51 -9.76
N GLN A 60 -7.27 -6.19 -9.93
CA GLN A 60 -6.21 -5.58 -10.75
C GLN A 60 -4.81 -5.84 -10.18
N LEU A 61 -4.67 -5.76 -8.85
CA LEU A 61 -3.45 -6.13 -8.15
C LEU A 61 -3.05 -7.57 -8.46
N GLY A 62 -3.99 -8.52 -8.49
CA GLY A 62 -3.69 -9.91 -8.85
C GLY A 62 -2.95 -10.05 -10.19
N ALA A 63 -3.32 -9.25 -11.20
CA ALA A 63 -2.69 -9.27 -12.52
C ALA A 63 -1.36 -8.50 -12.59
N LEU A 64 -1.20 -7.46 -11.77
CA LEU A 64 -0.01 -6.60 -11.75
C LEU A 64 1.08 -7.13 -10.80
N TRP A 65 0.69 -7.79 -9.71
CA TRP A 65 1.57 -8.15 -8.59
C TRP A 65 2.76 -9.01 -9.04
N SER A 66 2.54 -10.02 -9.88
CA SER A 66 3.62 -10.87 -10.40
C SER A 66 4.63 -10.10 -11.27
N LYS A 67 4.25 -8.94 -11.81
CA LYS A 67 5.11 -8.09 -12.64
C LYS A 67 5.91 -7.06 -11.84
N MET A 68 5.59 -6.90 -10.56
CA MET A 68 6.29 -5.96 -9.67
C MET A 68 7.49 -6.64 -9.03
N SER A 69 8.61 -5.92 -8.96
CA SER A 69 9.80 -6.37 -8.22
C SER A 69 9.57 -6.35 -6.72
N ALA A 70 10.32 -7.16 -5.97
CA ALA A 70 10.20 -7.24 -4.51
C ALA A 70 10.36 -5.87 -3.80
N PRO A 71 11.32 -4.99 -4.19
CA PRO A 71 11.43 -3.66 -3.59
C PRO A 71 10.19 -2.78 -3.82
N GLN A 72 9.57 -2.85 -5.00
CA GLN A 72 8.36 -2.08 -5.31
C GLN A 72 7.19 -2.53 -4.44
N LYS A 73 6.99 -3.85 -4.34
CA LYS A 73 5.96 -4.42 -3.47
C LYS A 73 6.20 -4.04 -2.00
N ALA A 74 7.44 -4.07 -1.54
CA ALA A 74 7.80 -3.74 -0.16
C ALA A 74 7.50 -2.28 0.17
N SER A 75 7.97 -1.38 -0.70
CA SER A 75 7.77 0.07 -0.55
C SER A 75 6.29 0.42 -0.49
N CYS A 76 5.49 -0.06 -1.45
CA CYS A 76 4.06 0.26 -1.48
C CYS A 76 3.27 -0.43 -0.37
N THR A 77 3.60 -1.68 0.00
CA THR A 77 2.90 -2.36 1.11
C THR A 77 3.19 -1.68 2.45
N ALA A 78 4.40 -1.15 2.66
CA ALA A 78 4.74 -0.40 3.86
C ALA A 78 3.93 0.90 4.00
N GLN A 79 3.54 1.54 2.88
CA GLN A 79 2.68 2.72 2.89
C GLN A 79 1.28 2.41 3.41
N GLU A 80 0.73 1.23 3.09
CA GLU A 80 -0.59 0.80 3.58
C GLU A 80 -0.64 0.53 5.09
N ALA A 81 0.51 0.35 5.73
CA ALA A 81 0.58 0.23 7.19
C ALA A 81 0.47 1.59 7.88
N VAL A 82 0.68 2.69 7.16
CA VAL A 82 0.61 4.06 7.68
C VAL A 82 -0.85 4.53 7.67
N GLY A 83 -1.35 5.05 8.78
CA GLY A 83 -2.73 5.58 8.88
C GLY A 83 -3.78 4.58 9.34
N GLY A 84 -3.45 3.30 9.51
CA GLY A 84 -4.27 2.31 10.21
C GLY A 84 -5.42 1.67 9.40
N THR A 85 -5.65 2.12 8.17
CA THR A 85 -6.67 1.59 7.25
C THR A 85 -6.03 1.20 5.92
N PRO A 86 -5.48 -0.01 5.78
CA PRO A 86 -4.90 -0.46 4.51
C PRO A 86 -5.99 -0.53 3.43
N SER A 87 -5.62 -0.15 2.20
CA SER A 87 -6.50 -0.04 1.03
C SER A 87 -5.85 -0.69 -0.20
N TYR A 88 -6.61 -1.53 -0.91
CA TYR A 88 -6.17 -2.05 -2.20
C TYR A 88 -6.13 -0.97 -3.27
N VAL A 89 -6.99 0.05 -3.18
CA VAL A 89 -6.97 1.19 -4.11
C VAL A 89 -5.66 1.94 -3.97
N SER A 90 -5.28 2.31 -2.74
CA SER A 90 -4.01 2.98 -2.46
C SER A 90 -2.80 2.14 -2.90
N LEU A 91 -2.78 0.85 -2.56
CA LEU A 91 -1.70 -0.06 -2.93
C LEU A 91 -1.54 -0.17 -4.45
N LEU A 92 -2.66 -0.31 -5.17
CA LEU A 92 -2.69 -0.34 -6.62
C LEU A 92 -2.13 0.96 -7.22
N THR A 93 -2.58 2.11 -6.71
CA THR A 93 -2.12 3.42 -7.16
C THR A 93 -0.62 3.59 -6.95
N CYS A 94 -0.09 3.21 -5.78
CA CYS A 94 1.35 3.28 -5.51
C CYS A 94 2.16 2.47 -6.53
N LEU A 95 1.74 1.22 -6.80
CA LEU A 95 2.44 0.35 -7.75
C LEU A 95 2.33 0.85 -9.19
N GLN A 96 1.19 1.42 -9.58
CA GLN A 96 1.01 2.04 -10.89
C GLN A 96 1.90 3.27 -11.06
N MET A 97 1.96 4.14 -10.06
CA MET A 97 2.82 5.32 -10.06
C MET A 97 4.30 4.95 -10.14
N ASP A 98 4.74 4.00 -9.33
CA ASP A 98 6.12 3.54 -9.34
C ASP A 98 6.48 2.86 -10.68
N GLN A 99 5.53 2.13 -11.29
CA GLN A 99 5.71 1.61 -12.65
C GLN A 99 5.82 2.74 -13.69
N TRP A 100 4.98 3.79 -13.62
CA TRP A 100 5.04 4.92 -14.54
C TRP A 100 6.34 5.70 -14.42
N ALA A 101 6.83 5.93 -13.20
CA ALA A 101 8.08 6.63 -12.95
C ALA A 101 9.33 5.89 -13.47
N ARG A 102 9.23 4.57 -13.69
CA ARG A 102 10.32 3.72 -14.20
C ARG A 102 10.21 3.42 -15.69
N LYS A 103 9.11 3.80 -16.36
CA LYS A 103 9.04 3.69 -17.82
C LYS A 103 9.96 4.76 -18.44
N PRO A 104 10.81 4.39 -19.41
CA PRO A 104 11.70 5.33 -20.08
C PRO A 104 10.94 6.34 -20.96
#